data_AF-A0A821I4T6-F1
#
_entry.id   AF-A0A821I4T6-F1
#
_cell.length_a   1.000
_cell.length_b   1.000
_cell.length_c   1.000
_cell.angle_alpha   90.00
_cell.angle_beta   90.00
_cell.angle_gamma   90.00
#
_symmetry.space_group_name_H-M   'P 1'
#
loop_
_entity.id
_entity.type
_entity.pdbx_description
1 polymer ?
#
loop_
_entity_poly.entity_id
_entity_poly.type
_entity_poly.pdbx_seq_one_letter_code
_entity_poly.pdbx_strand_id
1 'polypeptide(L)' 'LIIQQRRYRDFISLLPQAVVFEILKDLTLQELSRSREVCKNWKSIIDREPDLWKPKAETKKAE' A
#
# COMPACT_ATOMS: atom_id res chain seq x y z
N LEU A 1 -20.48 22.68 -14.71
CA LEU A 1 -19.25 22.22 -14.03
C LEU A 1 -19.58 21.01 -13.17
N ILE A 2 -19.54 19.81 -13.75
CA ILE A 2 -19.70 18.59 -12.94
C ILE A 2 -18.35 18.34 -12.28
N ILE A 3 -18.22 18.77 -11.04
CA ILE A 3 -17.11 18.34 -10.18
C ILE A 3 -17.36 16.83 -10.01
N GLN A 4 -16.60 16.02 -10.74
CA GLN A 4 -16.50 14.58 -10.52
C GLN A 4 -16.03 14.40 -9.08
N GLN A 5 -16.98 14.24 -8.14
CA GLN A 5 -16.68 13.81 -6.79
C GLN A 5 -16.07 12.41 -6.89
N ARG A 6 -14.74 12.33 -6.99
CA ARG A 6 -14.03 11.07 -6.75
C ARG A 6 -14.40 10.66 -5.33
N ARG A 7 -15.31 9.69 -5.20
CA ARG A 7 -15.55 9.00 -3.94
C ARG A 7 -14.23 8.34 -3.56
N TYR A 8 -13.49 8.97 -2.64
CA TYR A 8 -12.32 8.35 -2.03
C TYR A 8 -12.82 7.12 -1.27
N ARG A 9 -12.46 5.94 -1.75
CA ARG A 9 -12.70 4.68 -1.07
C ARG A 9 -11.39 4.23 -0.43
N ASP A 10 -11.47 3.80 0.81
CA ASP A 10 -10.35 3.20 1.51
C ASP A 10 -10.16 1.75 1.02
N PHE A 11 -9.48 1.58 -0.11
CA PHE A 11 -9.25 0.27 -0.71
C PHE A 11 -8.43 -0.66 0.17
N ILE A 12 -7.50 -0.12 0.96
CA ILE A 12 -6.68 -0.92 1.88
C ILE A 12 -7.56 -1.56 2.95
N SER A 13 -8.61 -0.88 3.39
CA SER A 13 -9.58 -1.43 4.37
C SER A 13 -10.67 -2.31 3.76
N LEU A 14 -10.95 -2.18 2.46
CA LEU A 14 -12.11 -2.82 1.80
C LEU A 14 -11.74 -4.05 0.95
N LEU A 15 -10.50 -4.15 0.49
CA LEU A 15 -10.07 -5.26 -0.35
C LEU A 15 -9.61 -6.46 0.49
N PRO A 16 -9.67 -7.68 -0.06
CA PRO A 16 -9.09 -8.85 0.57
C PRO A 16 -7.59 -8.67 0.85
N GLN A 17 -7.10 -9.23 1.96
CA GLN A 17 -5.73 -9.06 2.42
C GLN A 17 -4.68 -9.43 1.36
N ALA A 18 -4.89 -10.51 0.59
CA ALA A 18 -3.99 -10.89 -0.50
C ALA A 18 -3.86 -9.81 -1.57
N VAL A 19 -4.96 -9.12 -1.93
CA VAL A 19 -4.93 -8.03 -2.92
C VAL A 19 -4.25 -6.80 -2.33
N VAL A 20 -4.50 -6.50 -1.06
CA VAL A 20 -3.85 -5.39 -0.35
C VAL A 20 -2.33 -5.61 -0.29
N PHE A 21 -1.90 -6.84 0.00
CA PHE A 21 -0.48 -7.20 -0.01
C PHE A 21 0.15 -6.96 -1.38
N GLU A 22 -0.49 -7.39 -2.48
CA GLU A 22 0.01 -7.18 -3.83
C GLU A 22 0.12 -5.69 -4.23
N ILE A 23 -0.73 -4.83 -3.67
CA ILE A 23 -0.63 -3.37 -3.86
C ILE A 23 0.54 -2.81 -3.05
N LEU A 24 0.60 -3.16 -1.75
CA LEU A 24 1.58 -2.62 -0.82
C LEU A 24 2.99 -3.12 -1.12
N LYS A 25 3.14 -4.35 -1.64
CA LYS A 25 4.44 -4.91 -2.01
C LYS A 25 5.07 -4.15 -3.16
N ASP A 26 4.35 -3.33 -3.93
CA ASP A 26 4.92 -2.55 -5.03
C ASP A 26 5.50 -1.22 -4.57
N LEU A 27 5.18 -0.78 -3.35
CA LEU A 27 5.72 0.44 -2.76
C LEU A 27 7.21 0.31 -2.39
N THR A 28 7.91 1.43 -2.40
CA THR A 28 9.22 1.57 -1.74
C THR A 28 9.05 1.55 -0.21
N LEU A 29 10.14 1.29 0.54
CA LEU A 29 10.09 1.34 2.00
C LEU A 29 9.66 2.73 2.53
N GLN A 30 10.00 3.80 1.83
CA GLN A 30 9.60 5.16 2.18
C GLN A 30 8.10 5.38 1.98
N GLU A 31 7.54 4.93 0.86
CA GLU A 31 6.09 5.00 0.58
C GLU A 31 5.28 4.11 1.52
N LEU A 32 5.81 2.93 1.86
CA LEU A 32 5.19 2.03 2.84
C LEU A 32 5.16 2.67 4.23
N SER A 33 6.25 3.33 4.65
CA SER A 33 6.28 4.07 5.91
C SER A 33 5.23 5.19 5.95
N ARG A 34 5.07 5.96 4.88
CA ARG A 34 4.02 6.98 4.78
C ARG A 34 2.61 6.38 4.80
N SER A 35 2.42 5.27 4.10
CA SER A 35 1.13 4.54 4.07
C SER A 35 0.74 4.04 5.47
N ARG A 36 1.73 3.59 6.26
CA ARG A 36 1.55 3.18 7.65
C ARG A 36 1.05 4.30 8.57
N GLU A 37 1.26 5.56 8.20
CA GLU A 37 0.87 6.74 8.99
C GLU A 37 -0.52 7.29 8.63
N VAL A 38 -1.17 6.76 7.58
CA VAL A 38 -2.48 7.26 7.11
C VAL A 38 -3.56 7.14 8.18
N CYS A 39 -3.70 5.95 8.78
CA CYS A 39 -4.63 5.73 9.88
C CYS A 39 -4.27 4.46 10.68
N LYS A 40 -4.92 4.27 11.84
CA LYS A 40 -4.70 3.10 12.71
C LYS A 40 -4.99 1.78 12.00
N ASN A 41 -5.97 1.74 11.09
CA ASN A 41 -6.30 0.50 10.36
C ASN A 41 -5.21 0.12 9.36
N TRP A 42 -4.73 1.10 8.58
CA TRP A 42 -3.63 0.88 7.64
C TRP A 42 -2.37 0.43 8.36
N LYS A 43 -2.05 1.09 9.48
CA LYS A 43 -0.95 0.66 10.36
C LYS A 43 -1.10 -0.82 10.75
N SER A 44 -2.28 -1.22 11.23
CA SER A 44 -2.51 -2.61 11.65
C SER A 44 -2.42 -3.61 10.49
N ILE A 45 -2.82 -3.23 9.27
CA ILE A 45 -2.74 -4.11 8.11
C ILE A 45 -1.27 -4.27 7.67
N ILE A 46 -0.54 -3.16 7.58
CA ILE A 46 0.87 -3.15 7.19
C ILE A 46 1.74 -3.89 8.24
N ASP A 47 1.46 -3.71 9.53
CA ASP A 47 2.22 -4.37 10.61
C ASP A 47 2.00 -5.88 10.68
N ARG A 48 0.94 -6.42 10.06
CA ARG A 48 0.69 -7.87 9.96
C ARG A 48 1.47 -8.56 8.85
N GLU A 49 2.05 -7.79 7.94
CA GLU A 49 2.75 -8.28 6.75
C GLU A 49 4.25 -7.92 6.82
N PRO A 50 5.05 -8.64 7.65
CA PRO A 50 6.47 -8.33 7.83
C PRO A 50 7.28 -8.44 6.53
N ASP A 51 6.79 -9.20 5.56
CA ASP A 51 7.43 -9.39 4.26
C ASP A 51 7.47 -8.11 3.41
N LEU A 52 6.58 -7.14 3.67
CA LEU A 52 6.57 -5.85 2.98
C LEU A 52 7.82 -5.01 3.26
N TRP A 53 8.50 -5.25 4.39
CA TRP A 53 9.68 -4.50 4.80
C TRP A 53 10.99 -5.12 4.31
N LYS A 54 10.92 -6.25 3.60
CA LYS A 54 12.10 -6.87 3.01
C LYS A 54 12.59 -5.99 1.85
N PRO A 55 13.90 -5.67 1.79
CA PRO A 55 14.45 -4.95 0.66
C PRO A 55 14.18 -5.77 -0.60
N LYS A 56 13.57 -5.14 -1.60
CA LYS A 56 13.37 -5.78 -2.90
C LYS A 56 14.74 -5.96 -3.54
N ALA A 57 14.98 -7.14 -4.10
CA ALA A 57 16.06 -7.29 -5.06
C ALA A 57 15.79 -6.28 -6.19
N GLU A 58 16.76 -5.42 -6.47
CA GLU A 58 16.69 -4.47 -7.57
C GLU A 58 16.58 -5.26 -8.89
N THR A 59 15.36 -5.56 -9.33
CA THR A 59 15.15 -5.87 -10.74
C THR A 59 15.41 -4.59 -11.49
N LYS A 60 16.64 -4.44 -11.99
CA LYS A 60 16.98 -3.45 -13.00
C LYS A 60 15.90 -3.55 -14.08
N LYS A 61 15.10 -2.50 -14.24
CA LYS A 61 14.30 -2.34 -15.45
C LYS A 61 15.29 -2.31 -16.61
N ALA A 62 15.26 -3.33 -17.46
CA ALA A 62 15.93 -3.26 -18.74
C ALA A 62 15.35 -2.07 -19.51
N GLU A 63 16.27 -1.26 -20.01
CA GLU A 63 16.09 -0.06 -20.84
C GLU A 63 15.22 -0.30 -22.07
#